data_AF-A0A1F1R3S3-F1
#
_entry.id   AF-A0A1F1R3S3-F1
#
_cell.length_a   1.000
_cell.length_b   1.000
_cell.length_c   1.000
_cell.angle_alpha   90.00
_cell.angle_beta   90.00
_cell.angle_gamma   90.00
#
_symmetry.space_group_name_H-M   'P 1'
#
loop_
_entity.id
_entity.type
_entity.pdbx_description
1 polymer ?
#
loop_
_entity_poly.entity_id
_entity_poly.type
_entity_poly.pdbx_seq_one_letter_code
_entity_poly.pdbx_strand_id
1 'polypeptide(L)'
;MITSIKLLEANQILAQVLDSERGSEINVKKFCKLAACSRPTFYAHYGSMRQLSAELLLKKLDQHLYFATSDYGNGLKRLLTYMEKDRCFILNLLALIDAEKGKIKGKEFATRFPQKVEWLLRKKTVCYVDAHSLSGDYSIKTLNNAAHIIYAILYEWLAEGLQLSARDVYDRCQLAIEIVEEQTSKKALL
;
A
#
# COMPACT_ATOMS: atom_id res chain seq x y z
N MET A 1 0.89 10.88 12.14
CA MET A 1 0.00 10.37 11.08
C MET A 1 -0.69 11.59 10.51
N ILE A 2 -0.51 11.83 9.21
CA ILE A 2 -1.11 12.95 8.49
C ILE A 2 -2.63 12.71 8.43
N THR A 3 -3.42 13.77 8.59
CA THR A 3 -4.88 13.64 8.54
C THR A 3 -5.35 13.24 7.15
N SER A 4 -6.47 12.51 7.06
CA SER A 4 -7.04 12.06 5.77
C SER A 4 -7.31 13.21 4.81
N ILE A 5 -7.76 14.38 5.31
CA ILE A 5 -8.02 15.57 4.49
C ILE A 5 -6.70 16.10 3.90
N LYS A 6 -5.64 16.20 4.71
CA LYS A 6 -4.34 16.68 4.26
C LYS A 6 -3.69 15.71 3.26
N LEU A 7 -3.88 14.41 3.44
CA LEU A 7 -3.45 13.40 2.46
C LEU A 7 -4.22 13.52 1.14
N LEU A 8 -5.53 13.83 1.18
CA LEU A 8 -6.33 14.02 -0.02
C LEU A 8 -5.88 15.26 -0.83
N GLU A 9 -5.68 16.39 -0.14
CA GLU A 9 -5.13 17.61 -0.74
C GLU A 9 -3.76 17.34 -1.39
N ALA A 10 -2.86 16.69 -0.64
CA ALA A 10 -1.53 16.35 -1.15
C ALA A 10 -1.59 15.36 -2.33
N ASN A 11 -2.54 14.42 -2.33
CA ASN A 11 -2.74 13.51 -3.45
C ASN A 11 -3.10 14.24 -4.74
N GLN A 12 -4.01 15.22 -4.67
CA GLN A 12 -4.41 16.00 -5.84
C GLN A 12 -3.24 16.78 -6.41
N ILE A 13 -2.43 17.41 -5.55
CA ILE A 13 -1.24 18.16 -5.96
C ILE A 13 -0.19 17.22 -6.58
N LEU A 14 0.11 16.08 -5.94
CA LEU A 14 1.11 15.16 -6.44
C LEU A 14 0.70 14.47 -7.73
N ALA A 15 -0.59 14.11 -7.89
CA ALA A 15 -1.09 13.53 -9.13
C ALA A 15 -0.86 14.46 -10.33
N GLN A 16 -1.18 15.76 -10.17
CA GLN A 16 -0.98 16.75 -11.24
C GLN A 16 0.47 16.85 -11.72
N VAL A 17 1.45 16.66 -10.83
CA VAL A 17 2.86 16.84 -11.16
C VAL A 17 3.51 15.55 -11.60
N LEU A 18 3.22 14.45 -10.90
CA LEU A 18 3.81 13.13 -11.15
C LEU A 18 3.33 12.49 -12.46
N ASP A 19 2.21 12.95 -13.02
CA ASP A 19 1.78 12.57 -14.37
C ASP A 19 2.59 13.27 -15.47
N SER A 20 3.26 14.38 -15.14
CA SER A 20 3.98 15.25 -16.10
C SER A 20 5.51 15.25 -15.94
N GLU A 21 6.02 14.82 -14.78
CA GLU A 21 7.44 14.91 -14.42
C GLU A 21 7.92 13.64 -13.70
N ARG A 22 9.23 13.37 -13.76
CA ARG A 22 9.83 12.29 -12.95
C ARG A 22 9.79 12.68 -11.47
N GLY A 23 9.36 11.75 -10.62
CA GLY A 23 9.19 11.99 -9.18
C GLY A 23 10.43 12.51 -8.46
N SER A 24 11.63 12.22 -8.97
CA SER A 24 12.91 12.74 -8.47
C SER A 24 13.05 14.27 -8.52
N GLU A 25 12.23 14.98 -9.29
CA GLU A 25 12.30 16.44 -9.45
C GLU A 25 11.38 17.21 -8.48
N ILE A 26 10.45 16.51 -7.81
CA ILE A 26 9.58 17.12 -6.81
C ILE A 26 10.33 17.21 -5.47
N ASN A 27 10.43 18.43 -4.95
CA ASN A 27 10.93 18.71 -3.61
C ASN A 27 9.95 19.61 -2.83
N VAL A 28 10.22 19.81 -1.54
CA VAL A 28 9.37 20.64 -0.65
C VAL A 28 9.13 22.04 -1.24
N LYS A 29 10.13 22.66 -1.89
CA LYS A 29 9.96 24.00 -2.49
C LYS A 29 8.91 23.97 -3.60
N LYS A 30 8.98 22.99 -4.49
CA LYS A 30 8.05 22.85 -5.62
C LYS A 30 6.65 22.47 -5.13
N PHE A 31 6.54 21.52 -4.21
CA PHE A 31 5.28 21.15 -3.58
C PHE A 31 4.60 22.37 -2.92
N CYS A 32 5.33 23.12 -2.08
CA CYS A 32 4.80 24.32 -1.42
C CYS A 32 4.32 25.38 -2.41
N LYS A 33 5.02 25.57 -3.53
CA LYS A 33 4.61 26.50 -4.58
C LYS A 33 3.27 26.11 -5.19
N LEU A 34 3.08 24.81 -5.46
CA LEU A 34 1.84 24.28 -6.05
C LEU A 34 0.69 24.24 -5.04
N ALA A 35 0.99 23.91 -3.79
CA ALA A 35 0.04 23.90 -2.69
C ALA A 35 -0.34 25.31 -2.18
N ALA A 36 0.24 26.37 -2.76
CA ALA A 36 0.14 27.74 -2.28
C ALA A 36 0.38 27.88 -0.76
N CYS A 37 1.35 27.15 -0.22
CA CYS A 37 1.63 27.11 1.22
C CYS A 37 3.11 27.39 1.54
N SER A 38 3.38 27.76 2.78
CA SER A 38 4.75 28.01 3.26
C SER A 38 5.48 26.70 3.59
N ARG A 39 6.82 26.71 3.55
CA ARG A 39 7.62 25.55 4.02
C ARG A 39 7.37 25.21 5.50
N PRO A 40 7.28 26.19 6.43
CA PRO A 40 6.89 25.90 7.81
C PRO A 40 5.54 25.17 7.90
N THR A 41 4.53 25.59 7.12
CA THR A 41 3.23 24.92 7.05
C THR A 41 3.37 23.48 6.56
N PHE A 42 4.20 23.22 5.54
CA PHE A 42 4.49 21.86 5.08
C PHE A 42 5.10 21.00 6.19
N TYR A 43 6.14 21.49 6.87
CA TYR A 43 6.82 20.70 7.90
C TYR A 43 5.95 20.46 9.14
N ALA A 44 5.01 21.37 9.44
CA ALA A 44 4.03 21.18 10.50
C ALA A 44 3.06 20.01 10.21
N HIS A 45 2.79 19.72 8.93
CA HIS A 45 1.85 18.67 8.55
C HIS A 45 2.52 17.35 8.16
N TYR A 46 3.61 17.38 7.40
CA TYR A 46 4.09 16.23 6.64
C TYR A 46 5.48 15.72 7.05
N GLY A 47 6.30 16.54 7.71
CA GLY A 47 7.67 16.21 8.10
C GLY A 47 8.70 16.17 6.96
N SER A 48 8.42 15.48 5.85
CA SER A 48 9.26 15.41 4.64
C SER A 48 8.46 14.93 3.42
N MET A 49 9.01 15.13 2.21
CA MET A 49 8.42 14.53 1.00
C MET A 49 8.37 13.00 1.07
N ARG A 50 9.41 12.41 1.67
CA ARG A 50 9.52 10.96 1.89
C ARG A 50 8.42 10.43 2.80
N GLN A 51 8.18 11.09 3.95
CA GLN A 51 7.10 10.71 4.85
C GLN A 51 5.73 10.89 4.19
N LEU A 52 5.50 12.03 3.52
CA LEU A 52 4.27 12.28 2.78
C LEU A 52 3.99 11.18 1.75
N SER A 53 4.99 10.84 0.94
CA SER A 53 4.86 9.84 -0.12
C SER A 53 4.56 8.45 0.44
N ALA A 54 5.24 8.06 1.52
CA ALA A 54 4.98 6.78 2.20
C ALA A 54 3.58 6.71 2.82
N GLU A 55 3.13 7.77 3.51
CA GLU A 55 1.78 7.83 4.10
C GLU A 55 0.70 7.83 3.01
N LEU A 56 0.91 8.57 1.93
CA LEU A 56 -0.01 8.63 0.80
C LEU A 56 -0.12 7.28 0.08
N LEU A 57 1.01 6.64 -0.25
CA LEU A 57 1.02 5.34 -0.91
C LEU A 57 0.35 4.29 -0.01
N LEU A 58 0.68 4.25 1.28
CA LEU A 58 0.03 3.33 2.22
C LEU A 58 -1.49 3.57 2.29
N LYS A 59 -1.93 4.82 2.29
CA LYS A 59 -3.36 5.16 2.30
C LYS A 59 -4.08 4.69 1.04
N LYS A 60 -3.44 4.84 -0.13
CA LYS A 60 -3.96 4.33 -1.41
C LYS A 60 -4.06 2.81 -1.41
N LEU A 61 -3.01 2.11 -0.99
CA LEU A 61 -3.04 0.65 -0.88
C LEU A 61 -4.17 0.18 0.06
N ASP A 62 -4.35 0.83 1.21
CA ASP A 62 -5.44 0.52 2.16
C ASP A 62 -6.85 0.73 1.56
N GLN A 63 -7.05 1.79 0.79
CA GLN A 63 -8.33 2.08 0.11
C GLN A 63 -8.67 1.05 -0.97
N HIS A 64 -7.67 0.54 -1.68
CA HIS A 64 -7.86 -0.43 -2.75
C HIS A 64 -7.80 -1.89 -2.27
N LEU A 65 -7.22 -2.15 -1.09
CA LEU A 65 -7.25 -3.44 -0.41
C LEU A 65 -8.53 -3.59 0.42
N TYR A 66 -9.60 -3.97 -0.25
CA TYR A 66 -10.94 -4.10 0.32
C TYR A 66 -11.57 -5.45 -0.02
N PHE A 67 -11.97 -6.19 1.03
CA PHE A 67 -12.42 -7.58 0.95
C PHE A 67 -13.89 -7.75 1.41
N ALA A 68 -14.85 -7.01 0.83
CA ALA A 68 -16.23 -7.03 1.35
C ALA A 68 -17.27 -7.80 0.52
N THR A 69 -16.91 -8.38 -0.62
CA THR A 69 -17.86 -9.12 -1.46
C THR A 69 -17.27 -10.47 -1.84
N SER A 70 -17.81 -11.49 -1.17
CA SER A 70 -17.84 -12.92 -1.51
C SER A 70 -16.53 -13.72 -1.68
N ASP A 71 -15.38 -13.11 -2.00
CA ASP A 71 -14.08 -13.80 -1.90
C ASP A 71 -12.89 -12.84 -1.74
N TYR A 72 -11.85 -13.32 -1.05
CA TYR A 72 -10.59 -12.65 -0.76
C TYR A 72 -9.80 -12.29 -2.03
N GLY A 73 -9.74 -13.22 -2.97
CA GLY A 73 -9.08 -13.07 -4.26
C GLY A 73 -9.59 -11.86 -5.05
N ASN A 74 -10.90 -11.60 -5.05
CA ASN A 74 -11.47 -10.41 -5.71
C ASN A 74 -10.96 -9.09 -5.10
N GLY A 75 -10.79 -9.03 -3.79
CA GLY A 75 -10.20 -7.85 -3.14
C GLY A 75 -8.73 -7.66 -3.50
N LEU A 76 -7.96 -8.76 -3.61
CA LEU A 76 -6.58 -8.69 -4.06
C LEU A 76 -6.48 -8.30 -5.54
N LYS A 77 -7.33 -8.86 -6.41
CA LYS A 77 -7.41 -8.52 -7.83
C LYS A 77 -7.68 -7.03 -8.05
N ARG A 78 -8.55 -6.42 -7.23
CA ARG A 78 -8.80 -4.97 -7.24
C ARG A 78 -7.55 -4.16 -6.90
N LEU A 79 -6.80 -4.56 -5.88
CA LEU A 79 -5.53 -3.92 -5.53
C LEU A 79 -4.53 -4.01 -6.68
N LEU A 80 -4.33 -5.20 -7.25
CA LEU A 80 -3.37 -5.43 -8.34
C LEU A 80 -3.74 -4.62 -9.59
N THR A 81 -5.02 -4.62 -9.97
CA THR A 81 -5.52 -3.82 -11.11
C THR A 81 -5.31 -2.32 -10.89
N TYR A 82 -5.49 -1.84 -9.66
CA TYR A 82 -5.19 -0.46 -9.30
C TYR A 82 -3.70 -0.17 -9.47
N MET A 83 -2.83 -1.04 -8.96
CA MET A 83 -1.38 -0.82 -9.02
C MET A 83 -0.85 -0.81 -10.45
N GLU A 84 -1.39 -1.64 -11.33
CA GLU A 84 -1.07 -1.63 -12.76
C GLU A 84 -1.53 -0.35 -13.45
N LYS A 85 -2.76 0.10 -13.20
CA LYS A 85 -3.32 1.32 -13.81
C LYS A 85 -2.60 2.60 -13.36
N ASP A 86 -2.28 2.71 -12.07
CA ASP A 86 -1.60 3.86 -11.47
C ASP A 86 -0.07 3.66 -11.39
N ARG A 87 0.50 2.78 -12.23
CA ARG A 87 1.91 2.38 -12.20
C ARG A 87 2.86 3.58 -12.13
N CYS A 88 2.74 4.53 -13.04
CA CYS A 88 3.64 5.70 -13.08
C CYS A 88 3.60 6.50 -11.77
N PHE A 89 2.40 6.73 -11.25
CA PHE A 89 2.20 7.46 -10.00
C PHE A 89 2.83 6.71 -8.81
N ILE A 90 2.59 5.39 -8.70
CA ILE A 90 3.15 4.55 -7.63
C ILE A 90 4.68 4.53 -7.68
N LEU A 91 5.28 4.32 -8.85
CA LEU A 91 6.73 4.29 -9.01
C LEU A 91 7.38 5.64 -8.70
N ASN A 92 6.71 6.73 -9.05
CA ASN A 92 7.18 8.07 -8.69
C ASN A 92 7.12 8.34 -7.18
N LEU A 93 6.08 7.85 -6.49
CA LEU A 93 6.03 7.91 -5.03
C LEU A 93 7.12 7.06 -4.38
N LEU A 94 7.40 5.86 -4.93
CA LEU A 94 8.52 5.03 -4.48
C LEU A 94 9.86 5.73 -4.69
N ALA A 95 10.08 6.36 -5.84
CA ALA A 95 11.28 7.14 -6.09
C ALA A 95 11.46 8.25 -5.05
N LEU A 96 10.39 8.95 -4.65
CA LEU A 96 10.42 9.95 -3.57
C LEU A 96 10.70 9.35 -2.19
N ILE A 97 10.25 8.12 -1.95
CA ILE A 97 10.56 7.37 -0.72
C ILE A 97 12.05 7.01 -0.67
N ASP A 98 12.66 6.70 -1.82
CA ASP A 98 14.05 6.25 -1.92
C ASP A 98 15.06 7.39 -2.11
N ALA A 99 14.63 8.54 -2.63
CA ALA A 99 15.49 9.64 -3.11
C ALA A 99 16.33 10.40 -2.05
N GLU A 100 16.37 10.00 -0.76
CA GLU A 100 17.17 10.71 0.26
C GLU A 100 18.33 9.92 0.84
N LYS A 101 19.55 10.39 0.52
CA LYS A 101 20.78 10.17 1.30
C LYS A 101 20.84 11.19 2.45
N GLY A 102 20.71 10.75 3.69
CA GLY A 102 20.90 11.61 4.88
C GLY A 102 20.10 11.23 6.12
N LYS A 103 20.27 12.00 7.21
CA LYS A 103 19.47 11.95 8.45
C LYS A 103 18.51 13.14 8.47
N ILE A 104 17.24 12.92 8.13
CA ILE A 104 16.16 13.91 8.28
C ILE A 104 14.97 13.25 8.97
N LYS A 105 14.27 14.04 9.81
CA LYS A 105 12.99 13.67 10.46
C LYS A 105 12.03 13.08 9.43
N GLY A 106 11.35 11.98 9.78
CA GLY A 106 10.45 11.24 8.87
C GLY A 106 11.09 10.02 8.18
N LYS A 107 12.43 9.87 8.24
CA LYS A 107 13.15 8.67 7.77
C LYS A 107 12.63 7.39 8.42
N GLU A 108 12.35 7.40 9.71
CA GLU A 108 11.85 6.22 10.43
C GLU A 108 10.52 5.72 9.86
N PHE A 109 9.62 6.63 9.47
CA PHE A 109 8.32 6.24 8.95
C PHE A 109 8.46 5.57 7.59
N ALA A 110 9.23 6.17 6.69
CA ALA A 110 9.41 5.66 5.34
C ALA A 110 10.33 4.43 5.28
N THR A 111 11.29 4.30 6.20
CA THR A 111 12.07 3.05 6.36
C THR A 111 11.17 1.90 6.82
N ARG A 112 10.08 2.22 7.54
CA ARG A 112 9.06 1.27 7.97
C ARG A 112 7.97 1.02 6.93
N PHE A 113 8.05 1.62 5.74
CA PHE A 113 7.01 1.47 4.71
C PHE A 113 6.77 0.00 4.34
N PRO A 114 7.79 -0.84 4.06
CA PRO A 114 7.58 -2.25 3.73
C PRO A 114 6.83 -3.00 4.86
N GLN A 115 7.27 -2.82 6.11
CA GLN A 115 6.63 -3.44 7.28
C GLN A 115 5.19 -2.97 7.50
N LYS A 116 4.87 -1.72 7.13
CA LYS A 116 3.51 -1.18 7.22
C LYS A 116 2.58 -1.77 6.15
N VAL A 117 3.08 -2.00 4.94
CA VAL A 117 2.32 -2.69 3.88
C VAL A 117 2.06 -4.14 4.29
N GLU A 118 3.08 -4.83 4.79
CA GLU A 118 2.92 -6.19 5.29
C GLU A 118 1.91 -6.26 6.45
N TRP A 119 2.01 -5.35 7.42
CA TRP A 119 1.06 -5.29 8.53
C TRP A 119 -0.37 -5.02 8.06
N LEU A 120 -0.55 -4.13 7.07
CA LEU A 120 -1.85 -3.83 6.49
C LEU A 120 -2.47 -5.08 5.84
N LEU A 121 -1.68 -5.83 5.06
CA LEU A 121 -2.12 -7.10 4.46
C LEU A 121 -2.53 -8.10 5.53
N ARG A 122 -1.67 -8.36 6.52
CA ARG A 122 -1.98 -9.27 7.64
C ARG A 122 -3.28 -8.88 8.34
N LYS A 123 -3.44 -7.60 8.69
CA LYS A 123 -4.64 -7.09 9.35
C LYS A 123 -5.89 -7.34 8.49
N LYS A 124 -5.85 -6.99 7.21
CA LYS A 124 -7.00 -7.11 6.31
C LYS A 124 -7.36 -8.56 6.03
N THR A 125 -6.38 -9.46 5.92
CA THR A 125 -6.58 -10.90 5.81
C THR A 125 -7.29 -11.47 7.04
N VAL A 126 -6.82 -11.14 8.24
CA VAL A 126 -7.46 -11.61 9.47
C VAL A 126 -8.89 -11.07 9.57
N CYS A 127 -9.11 -9.77 9.31
CA CYS A 127 -10.46 -9.20 9.33
C CYS A 127 -11.40 -9.85 8.30
N TYR A 128 -10.89 -10.21 7.11
CA TYR A 128 -11.69 -10.93 6.13
C TYR A 128 -12.13 -12.29 6.67
N VAL A 129 -11.19 -13.11 7.16
CA VAL A 129 -11.51 -14.46 7.65
C VAL A 129 -12.39 -14.41 8.89
N ASP A 130 -12.16 -13.47 9.81
CA ASP A 130 -12.99 -13.27 11.00
C ASP A 130 -14.45 -12.98 10.64
N ALA A 131 -14.68 -12.19 9.57
CA ALA A 131 -16.03 -11.87 9.10
C ALA A 131 -16.71 -13.00 8.30
N HIS A 132 -15.96 -13.97 7.78
CA HIS A 132 -16.48 -15.01 6.86
C HIS A 132 -16.30 -16.44 7.38
N SER A 133 -15.62 -16.66 8.52
CA SER A 133 -15.41 -17.98 9.10
C SER A 133 -16.74 -18.56 9.59
N LEU A 134 -17.07 -19.76 9.11
CA LEU A 134 -18.30 -20.45 9.49
C LEU A 134 -18.25 -21.02 10.92
N SER A 135 -17.06 -21.39 11.39
CA SER A 135 -16.85 -22.07 12.67
C SER A 135 -16.19 -21.18 13.73
N GLY A 136 -15.52 -20.10 13.32
CA GLY A 136 -14.62 -19.34 14.18
C GLY A 136 -13.28 -20.05 14.45
N ASP A 137 -13.06 -21.26 13.91
CA ASP A 137 -11.80 -22.00 14.04
C ASP A 137 -10.90 -21.72 12.83
N TYR A 138 -9.90 -20.85 13.04
CA TYR A 138 -8.90 -20.52 12.04
C TYR A 138 -7.53 -20.24 12.69
N SER A 139 -6.46 -20.49 11.92
CA SER A 139 -5.09 -20.30 12.41
C SER A 139 -4.55 -18.91 12.05
N ILE A 140 -4.44 -18.02 13.03
CA ILE A 140 -3.81 -16.69 12.85
C ILE A 140 -2.39 -16.81 12.28
N LYS A 141 -1.61 -17.83 12.70
CA LYS A 141 -0.27 -18.10 12.16
C LYS A 141 -0.33 -18.39 10.66
N THR A 142 -1.27 -19.23 10.23
CA THR A 142 -1.48 -19.59 8.82
C THR A 142 -1.88 -18.37 7.99
N LEU A 143 -2.82 -17.56 8.49
CA LEU A 143 -3.23 -16.31 7.84
C LEU A 143 -2.08 -15.31 7.69
N ASN A 144 -1.25 -15.16 8.72
CA ASN A 144 -0.08 -14.30 8.67
C ASN A 144 0.96 -14.77 7.66
N ASN A 145 1.17 -16.09 7.54
CA ASN A 145 2.06 -16.67 6.53
C ASN A 145 1.53 -16.43 5.10
N ALA A 146 0.24 -16.66 4.86
CA ALA A 146 -0.37 -16.38 3.56
C ALA A 146 -0.28 -14.90 3.19
N ALA A 147 -0.58 -13.99 4.12
CA ALA A 147 -0.43 -12.56 3.92
C ALA A 147 1.04 -12.14 3.65
N HIS A 148 2.02 -12.81 4.29
CA HIS A 148 3.43 -12.59 4.03
C HIS A 148 3.85 -13.01 2.61
N ILE A 149 3.33 -14.13 2.11
CA ILE A 149 3.57 -14.59 0.72
C ILE A 149 3.05 -13.53 -0.26
N ILE A 150 1.82 -13.05 -0.07
CA ILE A 150 1.24 -12.00 -0.91
C ILE A 150 2.08 -10.72 -0.84
N TYR A 151 2.49 -10.31 0.36
CA TYR A 151 3.37 -9.17 0.56
C TYR A 151 4.70 -9.32 -0.20
N ALA A 152 5.35 -10.48 -0.13
CA ALA A 152 6.63 -10.73 -0.79
C ALA A 152 6.49 -10.60 -2.32
N ILE A 153 5.43 -11.19 -2.89
CA ILE A 153 5.12 -11.08 -4.32
C ILE A 153 4.87 -9.63 -4.73
N LEU A 154 4.06 -8.89 -3.96
CA LEU A 154 3.79 -7.48 -4.22
C LEU A 154 5.06 -6.62 -4.16
N TYR A 155 5.93 -6.90 -3.19
CA TYR A 155 7.16 -6.13 -3.00
C TYR A 155 8.19 -6.41 -4.09
N GLU A 156 8.30 -7.66 -4.54
CA GLU A 156 9.09 -8.02 -5.73
C GLU A 156 8.57 -7.29 -6.96
N TRP A 157 7.24 -7.32 -7.20
CA TRP A 157 6.63 -6.62 -8.33
C TRP A 157 6.89 -5.10 -8.30
N LEU A 158 6.85 -4.49 -7.11
CA LEU A 158 7.22 -3.07 -6.92
C LEU A 158 8.70 -2.83 -7.22
N ALA A 159 9.60 -3.69 -6.75
CA ALA A 159 11.04 -3.58 -6.96
C ALA A 159 11.42 -3.73 -8.45
N GLU A 160 10.69 -4.56 -9.19
CA GLU A 160 10.84 -4.72 -10.64
C GLU A 160 10.19 -3.59 -11.45
N GLY A 161 9.54 -2.63 -10.78
CA GLY A 161 8.91 -1.49 -11.43
C GLY A 161 7.57 -1.81 -12.06
N LEU A 162 6.80 -2.74 -11.48
CA LEU A 162 5.46 -3.14 -11.90
C LEU A 162 5.38 -3.57 -13.38
N GLN A 163 6.33 -4.40 -13.84
CA GLN A 163 6.44 -4.79 -15.24
C GLN A 163 5.47 -5.91 -15.66
N LEU A 164 5.24 -6.88 -14.77
CA LEU A 164 4.28 -7.95 -15.00
C LEU A 164 2.85 -7.42 -15.01
N SER A 165 1.95 -8.11 -15.71
CA SER A 165 0.53 -7.76 -15.68
C SER A 165 -0.08 -8.07 -14.32
N ALA A 166 -1.13 -7.33 -13.95
CA ALA A 166 -1.86 -7.59 -12.70
C ALA A 166 -2.40 -9.03 -12.63
N ARG A 167 -2.71 -9.64 -13.78
CA ARG A 167 -3.15 -11.03 -13.90
C ARG A 167 -2.04 -12.00 -13.53
N ASP A 168 -0.85 -11.84 -14.10
CA ASP A 168 0.26 -12.77 -13.82
C ASP A 168 0.67 -12.72 -12.35
N VAL A 169 0.63 -11.52 -11.74
CA VAL A 169 0.89 -11.33 -10.31
C VAL A 169 -0.22 -11.93 -9.45
N TYR A 170 -1.47 -11.85 -9.89
CA TYR A 170 -2.60 -12.52 -9.23
C TYR A 170 -2.47 -14.04 -9.28
N ASP A 171 -2.00 -14.60 -10.41
CA ASP A 171 -1.77 -16.03 -10.59
C ASP A 171 -0.66 -16.52 -9.63
N ARG A 172 0.39 -15.73 -9.43
CA ARG A 172 1.43 -16.00 -8.41
C ARG A 172 0.88 -16.02 -6.97
N CYS A 173 -0.21 -15.31 -6.71
CA CYS A 173 -0.84 -15.24 -5.38
C CYS A 173 -1.82 -16.39 -5.10
N GLN A 174 -2.16 -17.25 -6.07
CA GLN A 174 -3.26 -18.24 -5.94
C GLN A 174 -3.12 -19.13 -4.72
N LEU A 175 -1.94 -19.72 -4.50
CA LEU A 175 -1.72 -20.61 -3.35
C LEU A 175 -1.95 -19.91 -2.01
N ALA A 176 -1.59 -18.64 -1.89
CA ALA A 176 -1.84 -17.87 -0.67
C ALA A 176 -3.33 -17.51 -0.52
N ILE A 177 -4.03 -17.24 -1.62
CA ILE A 177 -5.49 -16.99 -1.63
C ILE A 177 -6.23 -18.26 -1.19
N GLU A 178 -5.90 -19.42 -1.76
CA GLU A 178 -6.49 -20.72 -1.41
C GLU A 178 -6.34 -21.01 0.09
N ILE A 179 -5.14 -20.82 0.65
CA ILE A 179 -4.90 -20.99 2.10
C ILE A 179 -5.83 -20.11 2.93
N VAL A 180 -6.08 -18.87 2.51
CA VAL A 180 -6.97 -17.93 3.22
C VAL A 180 -8.43 -18.40 3.13
N GLU A 181 -8.89 -18.81 1.95
CA GLU A 181 -10.26 -19.29 1.74
C GLU A 181 -10.54 -20.62 2.44
N GLU A 182 -9.55 -21.50 2.53
CA GLU A 182 -9.67 -22.72 3.33
C GLU A 182 -9.93 -22.41 4.81
N GLN A 183 -9.36 -21.30 5.34
CA GLN A 183 -9.63 -20.90 6.74
C GLN A 183 -11.05 -20.38 6.95
N THR A 184 -11.76 -19.89 5.92
CA THR A 184 -13.17 -19.47 6.06
C THR A 184 -14.11 -20.68 6.10
N SER A 185 -13.73 -21.73 5.37
CA SER A 185 -14.54 -22.94 5.14
C SER A 185 -14.29 -24.09 6.14
N LYS A 186 -13.31 -23.95 7.04
CA LYS A 186 -13.03 -24.95 8.08
C LYS A 186 -14.27 -25.21 8.93
N LYS A 187 -14.76 -26.45 8.87
CA LYS A 187 -15.81 -26.93 9.79
C LYS A 187 -15.17 -27.23 11.14
N ALA A 188 -15.83 -26.83 12.23
CA ALA A 188 -15.46 -27.27 13.56
C ALA A 188 -15.47 -28.81 13.58
N LEU A 189 -14.37 -29.43 13.99
CA LEU A 189 -14.34 -30.84 14.31
C LEU A 189 -15.15 -31.03 15.60
N LEU A 190 -16.41 -31.45 15.45
CA LEU A 190 -17.27 -31.91 16.54
C LEU A 190 -16.80 -33.28 17.05
#